data_AF-A0AAW9FR17-F1
#
_entry.id   AF-A0AAW9FR17-F1
#
_cell.length_a   1.000
_cell.length_b   1.000
_cell.length_c   1.000
_cell.angle_alpha   90.00
_cell.angle_beta   90.00
_cell.angle_gamma   90.00
#
_symmetry.space_group_name_H-M   'P 1'
#
loop_
_entity.id
_entity.type
_entity.pdbx_description
1 polymer ?
#
loop_
_entity_poly.entity_id
_entity_poly.type
_entity_poly.pdbx_seq_one_letter_code
_entity_poly.pdbx_strand_id
1 'polypeptide(L)'
;MTDEELLRLRAQARTALTADRAELDADMLWEHENAVAALRDPGIAEDIRLEALLTTRDWEDRGTVSEDHIAAWKTILAMEDEDAATSILADTEDAAALRRMTPFTEQALTYQRRG
;
A
#
# COMPACT_ATOMS: atom_id res chain seq x y z
N MET A 1 -20.10 3.94 -37.42
CA MET A 1 -18.99 4.08 -36.48
C MET A 1 -17.73 4.35 -37.28
N THR A 2 -17.24 5.58 -37.21
CA THR A 2 -16.06 6.03 -37.94
C THR A 2 -14.79 5.79 -37.12
N ASP A 3 -13.63 5.78 -37.78
CA ASP A 3 -12.33 5.66 -37.09
C ASP A 3 -12.10 6.81 -36.10
N GLU A 4 -12.64 7.99 -36.38
CA GLU A 4 -12.61 9.16 -35.50
C GLU A 4 -13.47 8.95 -34.23
N GLU A 5 -14.64 8.33 -34.36
CA GLU A 5 -15.48 7.93 -33.22
C GLU A 5 -14.79 6.87 -32.35
N LEU A 6 -14.13 5.88 -32.96
CA LEU A 6 -13.36 4.86 -32.24
C LEU A 6 -12.18 5.45 -31.47
N LEU A 7 -11.47 6.43 -32.06
CA LEU A 7 -10.38 7.14 -31.39
C LEU A 7 -10.88 7.99 -30.21
N ARG A 8 -11.99 8.72 -30.37
CA ARG A 8 -12.61 9.48 -29.26
C ARG A 8 -13.05 8.55 -28.12
N LEU A 9 -13.71 7.43 -28.43
CA LEU A 9 -14.12 6.45 -27.42
C LEU A 9 -12.93 5.87 -26.67
N ARG A 10 -11.83 5.54 -27.36
CA ARG A 10 -10.60 5.07 -26.71
C ARG A 10 -9.94 6.14 -25.83
N ALA A 11 -9.95 7.40 -26.26
CA ALA A 11 -9.42 8.50 -25.47
C ALA A 11 -10.25 8.70 -24.19
N GLN A 12 -11.59 8.70 -24.30
CA GLN A 12 -12.49 8.81 -23.15
C GLN A 12 -12.34 7.64 -22.17
N ALA A 13 -12.25 6.41 -22.68
CA ALA A 13 -12.03 5.23 -21.85
C ALA A 13 -10.69 5.30 -21.10
N ARG A 14 -9.62 5.79 -21.74
CA ARG A 14 -8.32 5.99 -21.09
C ARG A 14 -8.40 7.05 -19.99
N THR A 15 -9.04 8.19 -20.25
CA THR A 15 -9.20 9.25 -19.24
C THR A 15 -9.99 8.74 -18.02
N ALA A 16 -11.08 8.00 -18.24
CA ALA A 16 -11.86 7.40 -17.15
C ALA A 16 -11.01 6.40 -16.34
N LEU A 17 -10.30 5.49 -16.99
CA LEU A 17 -9.41 4.53 -16.32
C LEU A 17 -8.28 5.23 -15.53
N THR A 18 -7.73 6.33 -16.05
CA THR A 18 -6.72 7.12 -15.31
C THR A 18 -7.33 7.78 -14.08
N ALA A 19 -8.55 8.31 -14.17
CA ALA A 19 -9.22 8.93 -13.04
C ALA A 19 -9.55 7.90 -11.95
N ASP A 20 -10.13 6.76 -12.31
CA ASP A 20 -10.44 5.67 -11.37
C ASP A 20 -9.16 5.15 -10.69
N ARG A 21 -8.06 5.04 -11.44
CA ARG A 21 -6.78 4.62 -10.88
C ARG A 21 -6.19 5.63 -9.91
N ALA A 22 -6.34 6.92 -10.20
CA ALA A 22 -5.89 7.99 -9.30
C ALA A 22 -6.70 8.01 -8.00
N GLU A 23 -8.00 7.74 -8.06
CA GLU A 23 -8.86 7.63 -6.87
C GLU A 23 -8.45 6.43 -6.00
N LEU A 24 -8.27 5.25 -6.61
CA LEU A 24 -7.80 4.06 -5.89
C LEU A 24 -6.42 4.25 -5.27
N ASP A 25 -5.47 4.86 -6.01
CA ASP A 25 -4.13 5.10 -5.49
C ASP A 25 -4.16 6.12 -4.32
N ALA A 26 -5.11 7.08 -4.33
CA ALA A 26 -5.32 8.03 -3.23
C ALA A 26 -5.97 7.38 -1.99
N ASP A 27 -6.97 6.52 -2.18
CA ASP A 27 -7.60 5.78 -1.08
C ASP A 27 -6.58 4.87 -0.39
N MET A 28 -5.78 4.13 -1.17
CA MET A 28 -4.70 3.31 -0.59
C MET A 28 -3.67 4.17 0.15
N LEU A 29 -3.34 5.36 -0.36
CA LEU A 29 -2.40 6.25 0.33
C LEU A 29 -2.95 6.62 1.71
N TRP A 30 -4.23 6.99 1.79
CA TRP A 30 -4.91 7.32 3.05
C TRP A 30 -4.92 6.14 4.03
N GLU A 31 -5.21 4.93 3.57
CA GLU A 31 -5.14 3.72 4.41
C GLU A 31 -3.72 3.49 4.96
N HIS A 32 -2.69 3.77 4.17
CA HIS A 32 -1.31 3.62 4.60
C HIS A 32 -0.84 4.76 5.53
N GLU A 33 -1.44 5.95 5.43
CA GLU A 33 -1.26 7.00 6.46
C GLU A 33 -1.78 6.52 7.82
N ASN A 34 -2.91 5.80 7.85
CA ASN A 34 -3.43 5.19 9.08
C ASN A 34 -2.50 4.10 9.61
N ALA A 35 -1.97 3.23 8.74
CA ALA A 35 -1.01 2.20 9.14
C ALA A 35 0.28 2.81 9.72
N VAL A 36 0.79 3.89 9.13
CA VAL A 36 1.92 4.66 9.68
C VAL A 36 1.57 5.29 11.03
N ALA A 37 0.36 5.81 11.19
CA ALA A 37 -0.09 6.33 12.49
C ALA A 37 -0.16 5.23 13.56
N ALA A 38 -0.57 4.02 13.18
CA ALA A 38 -0.60 2.85 14.06
C ALA A 38 0.82 2.40 14.47
N LEU A 39 1.77 2.40 13.53
CA LEU A 39 3.18 2.11 13.82
C LEU A 39 3.83 3.13 14.77
N ARG A 40 3.31 4.36 14.79
CA ARG A 40 3.78 5.43 15.70
C ARG A 40 3.07 5.45 17.05
N ASP A 41 2.06 4.60 17.26
CA ASP A 41 1.37 4.49 18.55
C ASP A 41 2.07 3.44 19.43
N PRO A 42 2.75 3.84 20.52
CA PRO A 42 3.47 2.91 21.39
C PRO A 42 2.60 1.82 22.00
N GLY A 43 1.27 2.02 22.07
CA GLY A 43 0.34 1.06 22.63
C GLY A 43 0.03 -0.13 21.72
N ILE A 44 0.26 -0.01 20.41
CA ILE A 44 -0.10 -1.05 19.42
C ILE A 44 0.98 -1.31 18.37
N ALA A 45 2.00 -0.46 18.26
CA ALA A 45 3.00 -0.53 17.20
C ALA A 45 3.69 -1.91 17.10
N GLU A 46 4.02 -2.52 18.23
CA GLU A 46 4.66 -3.84 18.27
C GLU A 46 3.73 -4.92 17.70
N ASP A 47 2.44 -4.90 18.07
CA ASP A 47 1.45 -5.85 17.56
C ASP A 47 1.25 -5.68 16.05
N ILE A 48 1.14 -4.43 15.57
CA ILE A 48 1.02 -4.14 14.13
C ILE A 48 2.24 -4.65 13.34
N ARG A 49 3.46 -4.44 13.86
CA ARG A 49 4.68 -4.96 13.22
C ARG A 49 4.71 -6.48 13.23
N LEU A 50 4.35 -7.12 14.34
CA LEU A 50 4.33 -8.57 14.47
C LEU A 50 3.33 -9.19 13.48
N GLU A 51 2.11 -8.67 13.41
CA GLU A 51 1.10 -9.12 12.45
C GLU A 51 1.59 -8.99 11.01
N ALA A 52 2.15 -7.83 10.65
CA ALA A 52 2.70 -7.62 9.31
C ALA A 52 3.82 -8.62 8.98
N LEU A 53 4.74 -8.87 9.92
CA LEU A 53 5.80 -9.88 9.75
C LEU A 53 5.23 -11.29 9.57
N LEU A 54 4.20 -11.67 10.34
CA LEU A 54 3.51 -12.96 10.18
C LEU A 54 2.84 -13.08 8.81
N THR A 55 2.22 -12.01 8.31
CA THR A 55 1.65 -11.95 6.96
C THR A 55 2.74 -12.16 5.90
N THR A 56 3.89 -11.48 6.01
CA THR A 56 4.99 -11.69 5.05
C THR A 56 5.51 -13.12 5.08
N ARG A 57 5.54 -13.77 6.24
CA ARG A 57 5.93 -15.18 6.36
C ARG A 57 4.91 -16.11 5.72
N ASP A 58 3.61 -15.87 5.89
CA ASP A 58 2.57 -16.66 5.21
C ASP A 58 2.69 -16.55 3.69
N TRP A 59 3.05 -15.37 3.17
CA TRP A 59 3.34 -15.20 1.74
C TRP A 59 4.55 -16.01 1.27
N GLU A 60 5.63 -16.06 2.07
CA GLU A 60 6.80 -16.89 1.79
C GLU A 60 6.44 -18.37 1.77
N ASP A 61 5.74 -18.83 2.80
CA ASP A 61 5.35 -20.24 2.97
C ASP A 61 4.44 -20.71 1.82
N ARG A 62 3.63 -19.80 1.24
CA ARG A 62 2.71 -20.10 0.13
C ARG A 62 3.25 -19.77 -1.25
N GLY A 63 4.33 -19.01 -1.35
CA GLY A 63 4.86 -18.49 -2.62
C GLY A 63 3.88 -17.61 -3.39
N THR A 64 3.04 -16.83 -2.69
CA THR A 64 1.98 -15.99 -3.31
C THR A 64 2.47 -14.62 -3.76
N VAL A 65 3.63 -14.19 -3.26
CA VAL A 65 4.24 -12.88 -3.53
C VAL A 65 5.71 -13.12 -3.88
N SER A 66 6.30 -12.26 -4.71
CA SER A 66 7.71 -12.42 -5.09
C SER A 66 8.64 -12.22 -3.90
N GLU A 67 9.78 -12.91 -3.92
CA GLU A 67 10.82 -12.79 -2.88
C GLU A 67 11.29 -11.33 -2.71
N ASP A 68 11.47 -10.59 -3.81
CA ASP A 68 11.89 -9.19 -3.77
C ASP A 68 10.86 -8.29 -3.07
N HIS A 69 9.56 -8.52 -3.30
CA HIS A 69 8.50 -7.72 -2.68
C HIS A 69 8.36 -8.04 -1.19
N ILE A 70 8.53 -9.31 -0.82
CA ILE A 70 8.59 -9.73 0.59
C ILE A 70 9.82 -9.12 1.27
N ALA A 71 10.99 -9.16 0.62
CA ALA A 71 12.23 -8.60 1.15
C ALA A 71 12.14 -7.08 1.34
N ALA A 72 11.48 -6.37 0.42
CA ALA A 72 11.21 -4.94 0.56
C ALA A 72 10.36 -4.64 1.80
N TRP A 73 9.26 -5.39 2.01
CA TRP A 73 8.42 -5.22 3.20
C TRP A 73 9.16 -5.57 4.50
N LYS A 74 9.92 -6.66 4.53
CA LYS A 74 10.74 -7.02 5.71
C LYS A 74 11.79 -5.94 6.03
N THR A 75 12.37 -5.34 4.99
CA THR A 75 13.31 -4.22 5.15
C THR A 75 12.62 -3.01 5.77
N ILE A 76 11.45 -2.62 5.25
CA ILE A 76 10.65 -1.52 5.79
C ILE A 76 10.22 -1.79 7.24
N LEU A 77 9.75 -3.00 7.56
CA LEU A 77 9.29 -3.38 8.90
C LEU A 77 10.43 -3.45 9.93
N ALA A 78 11.68 -3.53 9.48
CA ALA A 78 12.86 -3.50 10.34
C ALA A 78 13.43 -2.07 10.55
N MET A 79 12.92 -1.07 9.83
CA MET A 79 13.34 0.33 9.98
C MET A 79 12.75 0.97 11.24
N GLU A 80 13.38 2.07 11.65
CA GLU A 80 12.79 3.03 12.58
C GLU A 80 11.47 3.59 12.02
N ASP A 81 10.54 3.99 12.89
CA ASP A 81 9.18 4.41 12.50
C ASP A 81 9.18 5.54 11.44
N GLU A 82 10.10 6.49 11.53
CA GLU A 82 10.20 7.62 10.60
C GLU A 82 10.71 7.19 9.21
N ASP A 83 11.67 6.27 9.15
CA ASP A 83 12.22 5.77 7.90
C ASP A 83 11.22 4.82 7.20
N ALA A 84 10.53 3.99 7.99
CA ALA A 84 9.44 3.16 7.51
C ALA A 84 8.31 4.02 6.93
N ALA A 85 7.89 5.08 7.65
CA ALA A 85 6.87 6.02 7.18
C ALA A 85 7.27 6.69 5.86
N THR A 86 8.53 7.15 5.75
CA THR A 86 9.06 7.76 4.53
C THR A 86 8.99 6.80 3.35
N SER A 87 9.34 5.53 3.58
CA SER A 87 9.31 4.49 2.53
C SER A 87 7.89 4.12 2.12
N ILE A 88 6.99 3.96 3.09
CA ILE A 88 5.59 3.57 2.87
C ILE A 88 4.80 4.67 2.15
N LEU A 89 5.03 5.94 2.49
CA LEU A 89 4.27 7.09 1.98
C LEU A 89 4.97 7.81 0.82
N ALA A 90 6.08 7.28 0.31
CA ALA A 90 6.77 7.89 -0.81
C ALA A 90 5.83 8.02 -2.03
N ASP A 91 5.92 9.18 -2.69
CA ASP A 91 5.25 9.47 -3.96
C ASP A 91 6.09 8.94 -5.13
N THR A 92 6.26 7.62 -5.16
CA THR A 92 6.98 6.90 -6.21
C THR A 92 6.15 5.73 -6.72
N GLU A 93 6.38 5.31 -7.96
CA GLU A 93 5.69 4.16 -8.55
C GLU A 93 5.97 2.86 -7.76
N ASP A 94 7.21 2.70 -7.27
CA ASP A 94 7.60 1.55 -6.45
C ASP A 94 6.83 1.51 -5.13
N ALA A 95 6.69 2.65 -4.45
CA ALA A 95 5.93 2.73 -3.21
C ALA A 95 4.43 2.50 -3.46
N ALA A 96 3.88 3.03 -4.56
CA ALA A 96 2.51 2.73 -4.96
C ALA A 96 2.31 1.23 -5.26
N ALA A 97 3.28 0.58 -5.91
CA ALA A 97 3.25 -0.86 -6.15
C ALA A 97 3.34 -1.68 -4.86
N LEU A 98 4.19 -1.27 -3.91
CA LEU A 98 4.25 -1.87 -2.57
C LEU A 98 2.89 -1.81 -1.87
N ARG A 99 2.26 -0.63 -1.82
CA ARG A 99 0.96 -0.41 -1.15
C ARG A 99 -0.18 -1.29 -1.70
N ARG A 100 -0.16 -1.63 -3.00
CA ARG A 100 -1.17 -2.53 -3.60
C ARG A 100 -1.16 -3.93 -3.01
N MET A 101 -0.04 -4.36 -2.44
CA MET A 101 0.12 -5.67 -1.81
C MET A 101 0.85 -5.51 -0.48
N THR A 102 0.08 -5.06 0.51
CA THR A 102 0.55 -4.66 1.83
C THR A 102 0.36 -5.77 2.87
N PRO A 103 1.32 -5.95 3.81
CA PRO A 103 1.18 -6.93 4.88
C PRO A 103 0.34 -6.42 6.06
N PHE A 104 -0.05 -5.14 6.04
CA PHE A 104 -0.87 -4.53 7.08
C PHE A 104 -2.30 -5.07 7.06
N THR A 105 -2.80 -5.39 8.26
CA THR A 105 -4.16 -5.86 8.46
C THR A 105 -5.17 -4.70 8.42
N GLU A 106 -6.45 -5.00 8.29
CA GLU A 106 -7.53 -4.00 8.33
C GLU A 106 -7.47 -3.14 9.60
N GLN A 107 -7.01 -3.71 10.72
CA GLN A 107 -6.81 -2.97 11.97
C GLN A 107 -5.82 -1.81 11.82
N ALA A 108 -4.71 -2.01 11.10
CA ALA A 108 -3.74 -0.97 10.84
C ALA A 108 -4.24 0.04 9.80
N LEU A 109 -4.83 -0.45 8.70
CA LEU A 109 -5.29 0.37 7.58
C LEU A 109 -6.48 1.28 7.92
N THR A 110 -7.28 0.89 8.92
CA THR A 110 -8.42 1.68 9.42
C THR A 110 -8.14 2.37 10.76
N TYR A 111 -6.89 2.31 11.24
CA TYR A 111 -6.52 2.84 12.54
C TYR A 111 -6.82 4.34 12.64
N GLN A 112 -7.64 4.70 13.63
CA GLN A 112 -7.89 6.08 14.01
C GLN A 112 -7.37 6.29 15.42
N ARG A 113 -6.34 7.12 15.56
CA ARG A 113 -5.80 7.48 16.86
C ARG A 113 -6.90 8.09 17.72
N ARG A 114 -7.32 7.38 18.76
CA ARG A 114 -8.17 7.95 19.80
C ARG A 114 -7.30 8.92 20.59
N GLY A 115 -7.62 10.20 20.50
CA GLY A 115 -6.92 11.28 21.21
C GLY A 115 -6.98 11.12 22.73
#